data_AF-D8T4I7-F1
#
_entry.id   AF-D8T4I7-F1
#
_cell.length_a   1.000
_cell.length_b   1.000
_cell.length_c   1.000
_cell.angle_alpha   90.00
_cell.angle_beta   90.00
_cell.angle_gamma   90.00
#
_symmetry.space_group_name_H-M   'P 1'
#
loop_
_entity.id
_entity.type
_entity.pdbx_description
1 polymer ?
#
loop_
_entity_poly.entity_id
_entity_poly.type
_entity_poly.pdbx_seq_one_letter_code
_entity_poly.pdbx_strand_id
1 'polypeptide(L)'
;MVVHKKSLRTYVQDEVVYETELRGPSSDAEYVRLFFAKLDSQLNNINYFYKHKENEYVSHARQLQSQLELLFENQGSSKDGGEAFAGTNPAQAAKLLRAGFIEFYRSLGHLKNYCALNRMAFGKILKKHDKVTGKCASETYLRAVNMSHFSTSDKILRMMEQVMSMFTDYFLKGNRRKALACMQPMRQPSSNLNFVLGLFTGCSCSLIVTFVLLLTLPHNHKFPSVQ
;
A
#
# COMPACT_ATOMS: atom_id res chain seq x y z
N MET A 1 -15.18 -27.58 3.44
CA MET A 1 -15.69 -26.19 3.39
C MET A 1 -14.75 -25.30 4.20
N VAL A 2 -14.32 -24.16 3.66
CA VAL A 2 -13.42 -23.21 4.35
C VAL A 2 -14.27 -22.26 5.19
N VAL A 3 -13.99 -22.13 6.48
CA VAL A 3 -14.68 -21.17 7.36
C VAL A 3 -13.63 -20.25 7.94
N HIS A 4 -13.83 -18.95 7.74
CA HIS A 4 -12.98 -17.94 8.35
C HIS A 4 -13.54 -17.52 9.70
N LYS A 5 -12.75 -17.57 10.76
CA LYS A 5 -13.14 -17.13 12.09
C LYS A 5 -12.31 -15.94 12.52
N LYS A 6 -13.00 -14.97 13.12
CA LYS A 6 -12.39 -13.85 13.82
C LYS A 6 -12.11 -14.32 15.25
N SER A 7 -10.85 -14.59 15.59
CA SER A 7 -10.49 -14.97 16.95
C SER A 7 -10.34 -13.70 17.79
N LEU A 8 -11.26 -13.51 18.75
CA LEU A 8 -11.23 -12.45 19.76
C LEU A 8 -10.33 -12.82 20.96
N ARG A 9 -9.66 -13.99 20.94
CA ARG A 9 -9.28 -14.70 22.16
C ARG A 9 -7.95 -14.34 22.81
N THR A 10 -7.27 -13.29 22.37
CA THR A 10 -6.11 -12.77 23.10
C THR A 10 -6.27 -11.28 23.32
N TYR A 11 -6.90 -10.94 24.43
CA TYR A 11 -6.83 -9.61 25.05
C TYR A 11 -5.42 -9.37 25.57
N VAL A 12 -4.49 -9.16 24.64
CA VAL A 12 -3.27 -8.40 24.85
C VAL A 12 -3.22 -7.52 23.60
N GLN A 13 -3.55 -6.24 23.74
CA GLN A 13 -3.44 -5.20 22.69
C GLN A 13 -4.64 -4.93 21.72
N ASP A 14 -5.91 -5.27 22.03
CA ASP A 14 -7.08 -4.91 21.18
C ASP A 14 -6.95 -5.31 19.68
N GLU A 15 -6.21 -6.38 19.38
CA GLU A 15 -5.94 -6.80 18.02
C GLU A 15 -6.85 -7.94 17.58
N VAL A 16 -7.51 -7.73 16.45
CA VAL A 16 -8.29 -8.76 15.78
C VAL A 16 -7.34 -9.68 15.03
N VAL A 17 -7.35 -10.97 15.39
CA VAL A 17 -6.60 -12.01 14.69
C VAL A 17 -7.55 -12.80 13.78
N TYR A 18 -7.16 -12.94 12.52
CA TYR A 18 -7.86 -13.69 11.49
C TYR A 18 -7.27 -15.09 11.38
N GLU A 19 -8.12 -16.12 11.42
CA GLU A 19 -7.72 -17.53 11.32
C GLU A 19 -8.72 -18.31 10.45
N THR A 20 -8.20 -19.15 9.56
CA THR A 20 -8.98 -19.95 8.63
C THR A 20 -9.02 -21.42 9.05
N GLU A 21 -10.22 -21.92 9.35
CA GLU A 21 -10.44 -23.33 9.63
C GLU A 21 -10.89 -24.08 8.37
N LEU A 22 -10.23 -25.21 8.08
CA LEU A 22 -10.58 -26.11 7.00
C LEU A 22 -11.33 -27.33 7.55
N ARG A 23 -12.56 -27.56 7.09
CA ARG A 23 -13.38 -28.70 7.50
C ARG A 23 -13.24 -29.87 6.52
N GLY A 24 -12.70 -31.01 6.98
CA GLY A 24 -12.66 -32.31 6.27
C GLY A 24 -11.31 -33.07 6.40
N PRO A 25 -11.30 -34.43 6.44
CA PRO A 25 -10.08 -35.23 6.50
C PRO A 25 -9.61 -35.62 5.09
N SER A 26 -8.56 -34.99 4.57
CA SER A 26 -7.84 -35.51 3.40
C SER A 26 -6.35 -35.14 3.46
N SER A 27 -5.47 -35.90 2.79
CA SER A 27 -4.04 -35.58 2.71
C SER A 27 -3.80 -34.30 1.88
N ASP A 28 -4.61 -34.06 0.86
CA ASP A 28 -4.70 -32.77 0.15
C ASP A 28 -5.00 -31.58 1.07
N ALA A 29 -5.54 -31.83 2.26
CA ALA A 29 -5.83 -30.78 3.22
C ALA A 29 -4.56 -30.21 3.87
N GLU A 30 -3.40 -30.88 3.85
CA GLU A 30 -2.20 -30.34 4.49
C GLU A 30 -1.62 -29.16 3.72
N TYR A 31 -1.34 -29.30 2.43
CA TYR A 31 -0.88 -28.17 1.60
C TYR A 31 -1.88 -27.02 1.58
N VAL A 32 -3.17 -27.33 1.57
CA VAL A 32 -4.24 -26.31 1.61
C VAL A 32 -4.28 -25.64 2.99
N ARG A 33 -4.11 -26.39 4.10
CA ARG A 33 -3.94 -25.84 5.46
C ARG A 33 -2.75 -24.89 5.53
N LEU A 34 -1.58 -25.32 5.06
CA LEU A 34 -0.38 -24.47 5.07
C LEU A 34 -0.55 -23.22 4.21
N PHE A 35 -1.22 -23.33 3.06
CA PHE A 35 -1.50 -22.19 2.20
C PHE A 35 -2.36 -21.15 2.91
N PHE A 36 -3.49 -21.56 3.49
CA PHE A 36 -4.38 -20.64 4.20
C PHE A 36 -3.78 -20.12 5.49
N ALA A 37 -3.02 -20.91 6.24
CA ALA A 37 -2.29 -20.44 7.42
C ALA A 37 -1.26 -19.35 7.06
N LYS A 38 -0.56 -19.50 5.93
CA LYS A 38 0.33 -18.44 5.42
C LYS A 38 -0.46 -17.20 5.01
N LEU A 39 -1.62 -17.35 4.35
CA LEU A 39 -2.47 -16.20 4.01
C LEU A 39 -2.98 -15.47 5.26
N ASP A 40 -3.38 -16.21 6.30
CA ASP A 40 -3.84 -15.65 7.57
C ASP A 40 -2.72 -14.83 8.21
N SER A 41 -1.51 -15.39 8.29
CA SER A 41 -0.32 -14.70 8.79
C SER A 41 -0.06 -13.39 8.03
N GLN A 42 -0.15 -13.41 6.71
CA GLN A 42 0.01 -12.20 5.89
C GLN A 42 -1.12 -11.19 6.14
N LEU A 43 -2.37 -11.64 6.24
CA LEU A 43 -3.52 -10.78 6.51
C LEU A 43 -3.39 -10.10 7.87
N ASN A 44 -2.95 -10.82 8.89
CA ASN A 44 -2.71 -10.30 10.23
C ASN A 44 -1.59 -9.26 10.22
N ASN A 45 -0.45 -9.55 9.57
CA ASN A 45 0.67 -8.62 9.44
C ASN A 45 0.24 -7.32 8.72
N ILE A 46 -0.49 -7.43 7.61
CA ILE A 46 -0.99 -6.27 6.86
C ILE A 46 -1.94 -5.42 7.72
N ASN A 47 -2.85 -6.05 8.45
CA ASN A 47 -3.75 -5.35 9.36
C ASN A 47 -3.00 -4.65 10.50
N TYR A 48 -2.03 -5.34 11.12
CA TYR A 48 -1.17 -4.79 12.17
C TYR A 48 -0.45 -3.53 11.68
N PHE A 49 0.29 -3.65 10.58
CA PHE A 49 1.03 -2.55 9.99
C PHE A 49 0.13 -1.37 9.65
N TYR A 50 -1.02 -1.64 9.01
CA TYR A 50 -1.96 -0.59 8.63
C TYR A 50 -2.53 0.13 9.84
N LYS A 51 -2.98 -0.60 10.86
CA LYS A 51 -3.54 -0.02 12.09
C LYS A 51 -2.51 0.83 12.83
N HIS A 52 -1.27 0.33 12.94
CA HIS A 52 -0.17 1.08 13.56
C HIS A 52 0.13 2.38 12.79
N LYS A 53 0.28 2.30 11.45
CA LYS A 53 0.56 3.47 10.63
C LYS A 53 -0.60 4.46 10.58
N GLU A 54 -1.83 3.98 10.61
CA GLU A 54 -3.03 4.83 10.73
C GLU A 54 -2.97 5.67 12.02
N ASN A 55 -2.63 5.04 13.16
CA ASN A 55 -2.51 5.75 14.43
C ASN A 55 -1.34 6.74 14.45
N GLU A 56 -0.18 6.37 13.90
CA GLU A 56 0.98 7.25 13.75
C GLU A 56 0.60 8.51 12.94
N TYR A 57 -0.13 8.33 11.84
CA TYR A 57 -0.59 9.43 11.03
C TYR A 57 -1.62 10.30 11.74
N VAL A 58 -2.52 9.72 12.53
CA VAL A 58 -3.47 10.51 13.34
C VAL A 58 -2.70 11.44 14.29
N SER A 59 -1.66 10.94 14.95
CA SER A 59 -0.82 11.76 15.83
C SER A 59 -0.08 12.85 15.04
N HIS A 60 0.48 12.52 13.88
CA HIS A 60 1.18 13.49 13.03
C HIS A 60 0.23 14.58 12.51
N ALA A 61 -1.00 14.24 12.12
CA ALA A 61 -1.99 15.23 11.70
C ALA A 61 -2.31 16.24 12.81
N ARG A 62 -2.48 15.76 14.05
CA ARG A 62 -2.72 16.63 15.22
C ARG A 62 -1.54 17.55 15.49
N GLN A 63 -0.31 17.04 15.37
CA GLN A 63 0.89 17.85 15.56
C GLN A 63 1.00 18.95 14.49
N LEU A 64 0.79 18.61 13.22
CA LEU A 64 0.80 19.59 12.13
C LEU A 64 -0.29 20.64 12.29
N GLN A 65 -1.49 20.23 12.74
CA GLN A 65 -2.58 21.14 13.05
C GLN A 65 -2.21 22.10 14.19
N SER A 66 -1.68 21.59 15.30
CA SER A 66 -1.26 22.42 16.44
C SER A 66 -0.16 23.41 16.05
N GLN A 67 0.84 22.99 15.26
CA GLN A 67 1.89 23.89 14.78
C GLN A 67 1.34 24.97 13.84
N LEU A 68 0.31 24.63 13.04
CA LEU A 68 -0.38 25.59 12.19
C LEU A 68 -1.10 26.65 13.03
N GLU A 69 -1.92 26.24 13.99
CA GLU A 69 -2.68 27.13 14.87
C GLU A 69 -1.76 28.13 15.60
N LEU A 70 -0.65 27.64 16.19
CA LEU A 70 0.32 28.49 16.90
C LEU A 70 0.97 29.55 16.00
N LEU A 71 1.31 29.22 14.75
CA LEU A 71 1.91 30.21 13.84
C LEU A 71 0.93 31.31 13.44
N PHE A 72 -0.35 30.98 13.29
CA PHE A 72 -1.36 31.94 12.83
C PHE A 72 -1.96 32.78 13.98
N GLU A 73 -2.05 32.24 15.20
CA GLU A 73 -2.42 33.00 16.40
C GLU A 73 -1.39 34.10 16.72
N ASN A 74 -0.09 33.78 16.59
CA ASN A 74 0.98 34.75 16.78
C ASN A 74 1.01 35.87 15.72
N GLN A 75 0.46 35.64 14.52
CA GLN A 75 0.32 36.70 13.51
C GLN A 75 -0.91 37.60 13.74
N GLY A 76 -1.94 37.13 14.46
CA GLY A 76 -3.14 37.91 14.77
C GLY A 76 -2.94 38.94 15.89
N SER A 77 -1.99 38.72 16.80
CA SER A 77 -1.76 39.56 17.99
C SER A 77 -0.61 40.57 17.88
N SER A 78 0.09 40.66 16.75
CA SER A 78 1.12 41.69 16.54
C SER A 78 0.51 43.05 16.14
N LYS A 79 -0.11 43.71 17.13
CA LYS A 79 -0.19 45.18 17.19
C LYS A 79 0.56 45.78 18.37
N ASP A 80 1.20 44.99 19.22
CA ASP A 80 2.07 45.54 20.26
C ASP A 80 3.30 44.66 20.50
N GLY A 81 4.43 45.33 20.73
CA GLY A 81 5.75 44.71 20.82
C GLY A 81 5.87 43.82 22.06
N GLY A 82 6.18 42.54 21.85
CA GLY A 82 6.42 41.58 22.93
C GLY A 82 7.20 40.39 22.42
N GLU A 83 8.32 40.13 23.08
CA GLU A 83 9.44 39.23 22.80
C GLU A 83 9.18 37.97 21.96
N ALA A 84 9.95 37.90 20.86
CA ALA A 84 9.99 36.79 19.93
C ALA A 84 10.50 35.50 20.60
N PHE A 85 9.72 34.43 20.46
CA PHE A 85 10.18 33.07 20.68
C PHE A 85 11.40 32.80 19.79
N ALA A 86 12.53 32.53 20.44
CA ALA A 86 13.86 32.54 19.86
C ALA A 86 14.01 31.57 18.67
N GLY A 87 14.47 32.11 17.54
CA GLY A 87 15.35 31.38 16.62
C GLY A 87 14.85 31.06 15.22
N THR A 88 13.61 31.36 14.82
CA THR A 88 13.17 31.11 13.42
C THR A 88 12.25 32.22 12.91
N ASN A 89 12.59 32.80 11.76
CA ASN A 89 11.77 33.82 11.11
C ASN A 89 10.37 33.23 10.82
N PRO A 90 9.26 33.91 11.17
CA PRO A 90 7.90 33.39 10.94
C PRO A 90 7.63 33.00 9.48
N ALA A 91 8.27 33.67 8.51
CA ALA A 91 8.19 33.30 7.10
C ALA A 91 8.86 31.94 6.80
N GLN A 92 9.97 31.64 7.49
CA GLN A 92 10.66 30.35 7.37
C GLN A 92 9.85 29.23 8.03
N ALA A 93 9.27 29.48 9.21
CA ALA A 93 8.40 28.52 9.88
C ALA A 93 7.18 28.16 9.01
N ALA A 94 6.53 29.16 8.39
CA ALA A 94 5.43 28.93 7.45
C ALA A 94 5.85 28.11 6.21
N LYS A 95 7.06 28.33 5.70
CA LYS A 95 7.61 27.53 4.57
C LYS A 95 7.83 26.07 4.96
N LEU A 96 8.39 25.83 6.15
CA LEU A 96 8.61 24.47 6.68
C LEU A 96 7.27 23.75 6.89
N LEU A 97 6.26 24.43 7.46
CA LEU A 97 4.93 23.84 7.59
C LEU A 97 4.30 23.50 6.25
N ARG A 98 4.41 24.38 5.24
CA ARG A 98 3.91 24.06 3.89
C ARG A 98 4.54 22.77 3.36
N ALA A 99 5.86 22.61 3.51
CA ALA A 99 6.55 21.39 3.10
C ALA A 99 6.06 20.17 3.90
N GLY A 100 5.94 20.30 5.22
CA GLY A 100 5.45 19.24 6.11
C GLY A 100 4.04 18.76 5.75
N PHE A 101 3.11 19.68 5.46
CA PHE A 101 1.76 19.34 5.00
C PHE A 101 1.77 18.59 3.65
N ILE A 102 2.61 19.01 2.70
CA ILE A 102 2.74 18.35 1.39
C ILE A 102 3.31 16.93 1.55
N GLU A 103 4.37 16.76 2.34
CA GLU A 103 4.98 15.46 2.61
C GLU A 103 4.03 14.52 3.38
N PHE A 104 3.29 15.07 4.35
CA PHE A 104 2.30 14.31 5.08
C PHE A 104 1.15 13.85 4.18
N TYR A 105 0.64 14.71 3.29
CA TYR A 105 -0.38 14.32 2.31
C TYR A 105 0.12 13.20 1.37
N ARG A 106 1.38 13.26 0.93
CA ARG A 106 2.01 12.18 0.15
C ARG A 106 2.09 10.88 0.94
N SER A 107 2.44 10.97 2.23
CA SER A 107 2.51 9.83 3.15
C SER A 107 1.15 9.14 3.32
N LEU A 108 0.06 9.90 3.48
CA LEU A 108 -1.30 9.37 3.47
C LEU A 108 -1.62 8.64 2.15
N GLY A 109 -1.19 9.20 1.02
CA GLY A 109 -1.29 8.57 -0.29
C GLY A 109 -0.55 7.23 -0.39
N HIS A 110 0.63 7.10 0.22
CA HIS A 110 1.36 5.83 0.28
C HIS A 110 0.57 4.75 1.03
N LEU A 111 -0.03 5.07 2.18
CA LEU A 111 -0.82 4.10 2.96
C LEU A 111 -2.16 3.75 2.27
N LYS A 112 -2.77 4.70 1.55
CA LYS A 112 -3.92 4.41 0.68
C LYS A 112 -3.56 3.39 -0.41
N ASN A 113 -2.43 3.60 -1.10
CA ASN A 113 -1.97 2.69 -2.14
C ASN A 113 -1.58 1.32 -1.59
N TYR A 114 -0.99 1.28 -0.39
CA TYR A 114 -0.70 0.04 0.32
C TYR A 114 -1.95 -0.83 0.49
N CYS A 115 -3.08 -0.25 0.94
CA CYS A 115 -4.35 -1.00 1.04
C CYS A 115 -4.79 -1.56 -0.32
N ALA A 116 -4.78 -0.72 -1.37
CA ALA A 116 -5.21 -1.13 -2.70
C ALA A 116 -4.34 -2.26 -3.29
N LEU A 117 -3.02 -2.14 -3.18
CA LEU A 117 -2.06 -3.14 -3.65
C LEU A 117 -2.22 -4.47 -2.92
N ASN A 118 -2.36 -4.44 -1.59
CA ASN A 118 -2.53 -5.66 -0.79
C ASN A 118 -3.85 -6.36 -1.10
N ARG A 119 -4.96 -5.63 -1.26
CA ARG A 119 -6.24 -6.22 -1.69
C ARG A 119 -6.12 -6.89 -3.05
N MET A 120 -5.46 -6.24 -4.02
CA MET A 120 -5.20 -6.82 -5.33
C MET A 120 -4.31 -8.07 -5.25
N ALA A 121 -3.29 -8.07 -4.38
CA ALA A 121 -2.40 -9.20 -4.18
C ALA A 121 -3.15 -10.42 -3.64
N PHE A 122 -4.00 -10.25 -2.61
CA PHE A 122 -4.88 -11.30 -2.12
C PHE A 122 -5.81 -11.83 -3.22
N GLY A 123 -6.43 -10.94 -4.00
CA GLY A 123 -7.26 -11.34 -5.13
C GLY A 123 -6.49 -12.18 -6.17
N LYS A 124 -5.25 -11.81 -6.49
CA LYS A 124 -4.41 -12.54 -7.46
C LYS A 124 -3.97 -13.91 -6.94
N ILE A 125 -3.47 -13.99 -5.70
CA ILE A 125 -2.98 -15.27 -5.15
C ILE A 125 -4.12 -16.28 -4.95
N LEU A 126 -5.30 -15.80 -4.53
CA LEU A 126 -6.48 -16.66 -4.38
C LEU A 126 -6.99 -17.16 -5.74
N LYS A 127 -7.02 -16.30 -6.78
CA LYS A 127 -7.34 -16.74 -8.15
C LYS A 127 -6.35 -17.76 -8.69
N LYS A 128 -5.06 -17.61 -8.37
CA LYS A 128 -4.03 -18.59 -8.75
C LYS A 128 -4.27 -19.92 -8.05
N HIS A 129 -4.58 -19.91 -6.75
CA HIS A 129 -4.93 -21.11 -5.99
C HIS A 129 -6.11 -21.85 -6.62
N ASP A 130 -7.20 -21.15 -6.92
CA ASP A 130 -8.40 -21.76 -7.51
C ASP A 130 -8.10 -22.36 -8.90
N LYS A 131 -7.31 -21.67 -9.73
CA LYS A 131 -6.90 -22.18 -11.04
C LYS A 131 -6.04 -23.45 -10.96
N VAL A 132 -5.16 -23.56 -9.96
CA VAL A 132 -4.25 -24.71 -9.80
C VAL A 132 -4.96 -25.90 -9.16
N THR A 133 -5.85 -25.64 -8.19
CA THR A 133 -6.50 -26.70 -7.41
C THR A 133 -7.85 -27.14 -7.98
N GLY A 134 -8.42 -26.38 -8.92
CA GLY A 134 -9.79 -26.61 -9.42
C GLY A 134 -10.88 -26.35 -8.37
N LYS A 135 -10.53 -25.78 -7.21
CA LYS A 135 -11.47 -25.50 -6.10
C LYS A 135 -11.98 -24.06 -6.18
N CYS A 136 -13.16 -23.80 -5.64
CA CYS A 136 -13.76 -22.45 -5.53
C CYS A 136 -13.72 -21.97 -4.06
N ALA A 137 -12.53 -21.83 -3.50
CA ALA A 137 -12.36 -21.40 -2.11
C ALA A 137 -12.06 -19.89 -1.98
N SER A 138 -11.66 -19.23 -3.07
CA SER A 138 -11.21 -17.84 -3.07
C SER A 138 -12.26 -16.84 -2.59
N GLU A 139 -13.54 -17.05 -2.92
CA GLU A 139 -14.60 -16.07 -2.65
C GLU A 139 -14.82 -15.86 -1.14
N THR A 140 -14.81 -16.95 -0.38
CA THR A 140 -15.02 -16.89 1.08
C THR A 140 -13.86 -16.17 1.76
N TYR A 141 -12.61 -16.47 1.38
CA TYR A 141 -11.44 -15.81 1.95
C TYR A 141 -11.37 -14.33 1.53
N LEU A 142 -11.66 -14.02 0.27
CA LEU A 142 -11.62 -12.64 -0.22
C LEU A 142 -12.68 -11.77 0.48
N ARG A 143 -13.84 -12.35 0.84
CA ARG A 143 -14.83 -11.66 1.69
C ARG A 143 -14.24 -11.29 3.05
N ALA A 144 -13.50 -12.18 3.71
CA ALA A 144 -12.83 -11.89 4.97
C ALA A 144 -11.79 -10.77 4.83
N VAL A 145 -10.96 -10.81 3.77
CA VAL A 145 -10.02 -9.72 3.44
C VAL A 145 -10.75 -8.40 3.28
N ASN A 146 -11.86 -8.38 2.55
CA ASN A 146 -12.65 -7.17 2.30
C ASN A 146 -13.33 -6.61 3.57
N MET A 147 -13.59 -7.45 4.57
CA MET A 147 -14.16 -7.04 5.86
C MET A 147 -13.10 -6.68 6.90
N SER A 148 -11.82 -6.85 6.58
CA SER A 148 -10.73 -6.57 7.53
C SER A 148 -10.42 -5.07 7.65
N HIS A 149 -9.79 -4.68 8.77
CA HIS A 149 -9.58 -3.27 9.14
C HIS A 149 -8.84 -2.47 8.07
N PHE A 150 -7.74 -3.02 7.52
CA PHE A 150 -6.97 -2.34 6.48
C PHE A 150 -7.81 -2.05 5.23
N SER A 151 -8.87 -2.82 5.02
CA SER A 151 -9.76 -2.74 3.86
C SER A 151 -10.94 -1.79 4.08
N THR A 152 -11.51 -1.75 5.29
CA THR A 152 -12.74 -1.01 5.58
C THR A 152 -12.51 0.36 6.21
N SER A 153 -11.33 0.60 6.81
CA SER A 153 -11.02 1.87 7.46
C SER A 153 -10.98 3.02 6.44
N ASP A 154 -11.69 4.10 6.74
CA ASP A 154 -11.76 5.32 5.94
C ASP A 154 -11.03 6.50 6.60
N LYS A 155 -10.37 6.29 7.74
CA LYS A 155 -9.63 7.35 8.47
C LYS A 155 -8.61 8.05 7.59
N ILE A 156 -7.83 7.30 6.81
CA ILE A 156 -6.82 7.87 5.92
C ILE A 156 -7.43 8.79 4.88
N LEU A 157 -8.57 8.40 4.28
CA LEU A 157 -9.26 9.23 3.29
C LEU A 157 -9.78 10.52 3.93
N ARG A 158 -10.42 10.43 5.11
CA ARG A 158 -10.87 11.61 5.85
C ARG A 158 -9.73 12.54 6.23
N MET A 159 -8.60 11.99 6.67
CA MET A 159 -7.42 12.80 6.99
C MET A 159 -6.84 13.50 5.77
N MET A 160 -6.81 12.85 4.61
CA MET A 160 -6.39 13.51 3.36
C MET A 160 -7.29 14.72 3.05
N GLU A 161 -8.60 14.58 3.24
CA GLU A 161 -9.56 15.67 3.04
C GLU A 161 -9.36 16.81 4.06
N GLN A 162 -9.15 16.47 5.34
CA GLN A 162 -8.89 17.43 6.41
C GLN A 162 -7.59 18.22 6.18
N VAL A 163 -6.48 17.53 5.89
CA VAL A 163 -5.17 18.14 5.59
C VAL A 163 -5.28 19.09 4.40
N MET A 164 -5.99 18.68 3.35
CA MET A 164 -6.22 19.52 2.18
C MET A 164 -7.08 20.74 2.50
N SER A 165 -8.11 20.60 3.34
CA SER A 165 -8.95 21.74 3.77
C SER A 165 -8.10 22.75 4.53
N MET A 166 -7.42 22.32 5.59
CA MET A 166 -6.54 23.18 6.40
C MET A 166 -5.51 23.89 5.53
N PHE A 167 -4.82 23.18 4.63
CA PHE A 167 -3.85 23.84 3.78
C PHE A 167 -4.48 24.88 2.84
N THR A 168 -5.66 24.61 2.32
CA THR A 168 -6.36 25.54 1.41
C THR A 168 -6.79 26.81 2.14
N ASP A 169 -7.31 26.65 3.35
CA ASP A 169 -7.83 27.74 4.17
C ASP A 169 -6.70 28.67 4.63
N TYR A 170 -5.60 28.09 5.13
CA TYR A 170 -4.50 28.86 5.71
C TYR A 170 -3.47 29.36 4.68
N PHE A 171 -3.20 28.64 3.59
CA PHE A 171 -2.14 29.01 2.64
C PHE A 171 -2.62 29.50 1.28
N LEU A 172 -3.84 29.18 0.86
CA LEU A 172 -4.31 29.43 -0.51
C LEU A 172 -5.57 30.30 -0.60
N LYS A 173 -6.01 30.90 0.52
CA LYS A 173 -7.21 31.76 0.60
C LYS A 173 -8.41 31.15 -0.15
N GLY A 174 -8.62 29.83 -0.05
CA GLY A 174 -9.76 29.13 -0.67
C GLY A 174 -9.54 28.50 -2.05
N ASN A 175 -8.35 28.59 -2.67
CA ASN A 175 -8.14 27.98 -4.01
C ASN A 175 -7.77 26.48 -3.97
N ARG A 176 -8.79 25.63 -3.77
CA ARG A 176 -8.65 24.17 -3.63
C ARG A 176 -8.04 23.45 -4.85
N ARG A 177 -8.27 23.94 -6.08
CA ARG A 177 -7.70 23.32 -7.30
C ARG A 177 -6.18 23.49 -7.37
N LYS A 178 -5.67 24.65 -6.95
CA LYS A 178 -4.22 24.88 -6.80
C LYS A 178 -3.62 24.03 -5.67
N ALA A 179 -4.37 23.82 -4.58
CA ALA A 179 -3.97 22.93 -3.48
C ALA A 179 -3.77 21.48 -3.98
N LEU A 180 -4.77 20.94 -4.69
CA LEU A 180 -4.72 19.60 -5.27
C LEU A 180 -3.57 19.43 -6.25
N ALA A 181 -3.37 20.40 -7.17
CA ALA A 181 -2.28 20.35 -8.12
C ALA A 181 -0.89 20.36 -7.44
N CYS A 182 -0.74 21.11 -6.35
CA CYS A 182 0.52 21.20 -5.59
C CYS A 182 0.78 19.95 -4.75
N MET A 183 -0.26 19.37 -4.15
CA MET A 183 -0.15 18.20 -3.26
C MET A 183 -0.19 16.84 -3.97
N GLN A 184 -0.75 16.78 -5.19
CA GLN A 184 -0.82 15.57 -6.01
C GLN A 184 0.11 15.62 -7.24
N PRO A 185 1.43 15.46 -7.11
CA PRO A 185 2.25 15.08 -8.28
C PRO A 185 2.01 13.64 -8.74
N MET A 186 1.12 12.88 -8.09
CA MET A 186 1.10 11.42 -8.18
C MET A 186 0.21 10.91 -9.32
N ARG A 187 0.66 11.17 -10.54
CA ARG A 187 0.46 10.26 -11.67
C ARG A 187 1.85 9.71 -11.98
N GLN A 188 2.14 8.48 -11.58
CA GLN A 188 3.21 7.73 -12.24
C GLN A 188 2.74 7.58 -13.69
N PRO A 189 3.39 8.19 -14.70
CA PRO A 189 3.14 7.76 -16.06
C PRO A 189 3.55 6.29 -16.11
N SER A 190 2.61 5.39 -16.33
CA SER A 190 2.94 4.02 -16.76
C SER A 190 3.45 4.12 -18.20
N SER A 191 4.63 4.73 -18.40
CA SER A 191 5.22 4.90 -19.72
C SER A 191 6.18 3.75 -19.97
N ASN A 192 5.78 2.85 -20.87
CA ASN A 192 6.60 1.90 -21.64
C ASN A 192 7.56 0.93 -20.89
N LEU A 193 7.92 1.16 -19.63
CA LEU A 193 8.93 0.40 -18.90
C LEU A 193 8.46 -1.03 -18.60
N ASN A 194 7.18 -1.23 -18.26
CA ASN A 194 6.62 -2.57 -18.06
C ASN A 194 6.54 -3.35 -19.39
N PHE A 195 6.31 -2.66 -20.51
CA PHE A 195 6.32 -3.26 -21.84
C PHE A 195 7.74 -3.64 -22.26
N VAL A 196 8.70 -2.73 -22.08
CA VAL A 196 10.13 -2.94 -22.40
C VAL A 196 10.76 -4.00 -21.51
N LEU A 197 10.47 -4.01 -20.21
CA LEU A 197 10.94 -5.04 -19.28
C LEU A 197 10.32 -6.42 -19.64
N GLY A 198 9.06 -6.44 -20.08
CA GLY A 198 8.42 -7.64 -20.63
C GLY A 198 9.07 -8.13 -21.93
N LEU A 199 9.45 -7.21 -22.82
CA LEU A 199 10.12 -7.52 -24.08
C LEU A 199 11.53 -8.10 -23.84
N PHE A 200 12.31 -7.50 -22.95
CA PHE A 200 13.66 -7.98 -22.63
C PHE A 200 13.65 -9.32 -21.92
N THR A 201 12.76 -9.51 -20.95
CA THR A 201 12.62 -10.82 -20.26
C THR A 201 12.16 -11.92 -21.20
N GLY A 202 11.24 -11.62 -22.14
CA GLY A 202 10.80 -12.57 -23.17
C GLY A 202 11.93 -13.01 -24.11
N CYS A 203 12.74 -12.07 -24.61
CA CYS A 203 13.88 -12.37 -25.46
C CYS A 203 14.93 -13.22 -24.74
N SER A 204 15.26 -12.92 -23.48
CA SER A 204 16.23 -13.70 -22.71
C SER A 204 15.76 -15.14 -22.49
N CYS A 205 14.48 -15.37 -22.18
CA CYS A 205 13.94 -16.74 -22.05
C CYS A 205 14.01 -17.51 -23.38
N SER A 206 13.68 -16.87 -24.51
CA SER A 206 13.76 -17.51 -25.83
C SER A 206 15.19 -17.90 -26.20
N LEU A 207 16.17 -17.04 -25.92
CA LEU A 207 17.59 -17.33 -26.20
C LEU A 207 18.12 -18.47 -25.32
N ILE A 208 17.72 -18.54 -24.05
CA ILE A 208 18.10 -19.63 -23.14
C ILE A 208 17.50 -20.95 -23.63
N VAL A 209 16.23 -20.98 -24.06
CA VAL A 209 15.60 -22.18 -24.62
C VAL A 209 16.31 -22.64 -25.90
N THR A 210 16.61 -21.72 -26.83
CA THR A 210 17.36 -22.05 -28.05
C THR A 210 18.76 -22.57 -27.74
N PHE A 211 19.47 -21.97 -26.78
CA PHE A 211 20.80 -22.41 -26.36
C PHE A 211 20.76 -23.81 -25.73
N VAL A 212 19.78 -24.08 -24.86
CA VAL A 212 19.58 -25.42 -24.28
C VAL A 212 19.24 -26.44 -25.36
N LEU A 213 18.39 -26.10 -26.34
CA LEU A 213 18.09 -26.98 -27.48
C LEU A 213 19.34 -27.25 -28.34
N LEU A 214 20.18 -26.24 -28.59
CA LEU A 214 21.43 -26.42 -29.33
C LEU A 214 22.45 -27.29 -28.58
N LEU A 215 22.49 -27.22 -27.25
CA LEU A 215 23.35 -28.08 -26.42
C LEU A 215 22.81 -29.50 -26.25
N THR A 216 21.49 -29.69 -26.35
CA THR A 216 20.85 -31.00 -26.18
C THR A 216 20.59 -31.74 -27.49
N LEU A 217 20.65 -31.06 -28.63
CA LEU A 217 20.65 -31.70 -29.94
C LEU A 217 22.06 -32.22 -30.27
N PRO A 218 22.25 -33.55 -30.46
CA PRO A 218 23.53 -34.09 -30.87
C PRO A 218 23.89 -33.56 -32.25
N HIS A 219 25.08 -32.94 -32.38
CA HIS A 219 25.63 -32.41 -33.61
C HIS A 219 25.85 -33.52 -34.64
N ASN A 220 24.81 -33.88 -35.39
CA ASN A 220 24.87 -34.88 -36.45
C ASN A 220 24.46 -34.23 -37.78
N HIS A 221 25.37 -33.43 -38.34
CA HIS A 221 25.30 -33.04 -39.73
C HIS A 221 26.62 -33.46 -40.41
N LYS A 222 26.60 -34.66 -41.00
CA LYS A 222 27.59 -35.05 -42.01
C LYS A 222 27.35 -34.17 -43.24
N PHE A 223 28.37 -33.44 -43.69
CA PHE A 223 28.36 -32.80 -45.00
C PHE A 223 28.42 -33.88 -46.08
N PRO A 224 27.53 -33.88 -47.10
CA PRO A 224 27.69 -34.74 -48.25
C PRO A 224 28.83 -34.20 -49.12
N SER A 225 29.81 -35.06 -49.38
CA SER A 225 30.86 -34.85 -50.37
C SER A 225 30.24 -34.75 -51.77
N VAL A 226 30.52 -33.66 -52.46
CA VAL A 226 30.26 -33.55 -53.90
C VAL A 226 31.39 -34.29 -54.63
N GLN A 227 31.01 -35.22 -55.52
CA GLN A 227 31.92 -35.97 -56.40
C GLN A 227 32.68 -35.06 -57.37
#